data_AF-V9GYT8-F1
#
_entry.id   AF-V9GYT8-F1
#
_cell.length_a   1.000
_cell.length_b   1.000
_cell.length_c   1.000
_cell.angle_alpha   90.00
_cell.angle_beta   90.00
_cell.angle_gamma   90.00
#
_symmetry.space_group_name_H-M   'P 1'
#
loop_
_entity.id
_entity.type
_entity.pdbx_description
1 polymer ?
#
loop_
_entity_poly.entity_id
_entity_poly.type
_entity_poly.pdbx_seq_one_letter_code
_entity_poly.pdbx_strand_id
1 'polypeptide(L)'
;MTQDRPLLAVQEALKKCFPVVEEQQGLWQSALRDCQPLLSSLSNLAEQLQAAQNLRFEDVPALRAFPDLKERLRRKQLVAGDIVLDKLGER
;
A
#
# COMPACT_ATOMS: atom_id res chain seq x y z
N MET A 1 -52.16 -3.60 21.08
CA MET A 1 -50.71 -3.89 21.16
C MET A 1 -50.15 -4.36 19.79
N THR A 2 -50.44 -3.65 18.69
CA THR A 2 -50.05 -4.06 17.32
C THR A 2 -49.18 -3.02 16.62
N GLN A 3 -48.99 -1.83 17.19
CA GLN A 3 -48.25 -0.72 16.59
C GLN A 3 -46.73 -0.80 16.79
N ASP A 4 -46.22 -1.63 17.70
CA ASP A 4 -44.77 -1.74 17.97
C ASP A 4 -44.03 -2.77 17.10
N ARG A 5 -44.76 -3.62 16.35
CA ARG A 5 -44.15 -4.66 15.50
C ARG A 5 -43.19 -4.10 14.42
N PRO A 6 -43.52 -3.01 13.70
CA PRO A 6 -42.60 -2.43 12.72
C PRO A 6 -41.33 -1.90 13.37
N LEU A 7 -41.45 -1.26 14.55
CA LEU A 7 -40.31 -0.70 15.28
C LEU A 7 -39.40 -1.82 15.81
N LEU A 8 -39.97 -2.89 16.36
CA LEU A 8 -39.23 -4.09 16.78
C LEU A 8 -38.50 -4.76 15.60
N ALA A 9 -39.16 -4.89 14.46
CA ALA A 9 -38.55 -5.46 13.26
C ALA A 9 -37.36 -4.62 12.77
N VAL A 10 -37.47 -3.30 12.78
CA VAL A 10 -36.36 -2.38 12.46
C VAL A 10 -35.24 -2.51 13.49
N GLN A 11 -35.57 -2.57 14.79
CA GLN A 11 -34.59 -2.73 15.86
C GLN A 11 -33.80 -4.04 15.72
N GLU A 12 -34.48 -5.15 15.43
CA GLU A 12 -33.84 -6.44 15.20
C GLU A 12 -32.98 -6.44 13.92
N ALA A 13 -33.44 -5.79 12.85
CA ALA A 13 -32.66 -5.61 11.64
C ALA A 13 -31.37 -4.83 11.91
N LEU A 14 -31.46 -3.70 12.61
CA LEU A 14 -30.30 -2.90 12.99
C LEU A 14 -29.32 -3.70 13.86
N LYS A 15 -29.81 -4.43 14.87
CA LYS A 15 -28.99 -5.31 15.71
C LYS A 15 -28.22 -6.36 14.90
N LYS A 16 -28.78 -6.83 13.77
CA LYS A 16 -28.10 -7.78 12.86
C LYS A 16 -27.10 -7.08 11.95
N CYS A 17 -27.35 -5.83 11.57
CA CYS A 17 -26.43 -5.06 10.72
C CYS A 17 -25.15 -4.65 11.44
N PHE A 18 -25.23 -4.24 12.71
CA PHE A 18 -24.06 -3.73 13.45
C PHE A 18 -22.89 -4.72 13.51
N PRO A 19 -23.08 -6.01 13.86
CA PRO A 19 -21.99 -6.99 13.86
C PRO A 19 -21.32 -7.16 12.50
N VAL A 20 -22.12 -7.14 11.42
CA VAL A 20 -21.58 -7.23 10.06
C VAL A 20 -20.71 -6.00 9.74
N VAL A 21 -21.18 -4.81 10.10
CA VAL A 21 -20.39 -3.57 9.90
C VAL A 21 -19.10 -3.60 10.73
N GLU A 22 -19.15 -4.08 11.97
CA GLU A 22 -17.99 -4.22 12.84
C GLU A 22 -16.96 -5.22 12.29
N GLU A 23 -17.42 -6.37 11.82
CA GLU A 23 -16.56 -7.37 11.16
C GLU A 23 -15.91 -6.78 9.91
N GLN A 24 -16.69 -6.12 9.05
CA GLN A 24 -16.16 -5.46 7.85
C GLN A 24 -15.13 -4.39 8.22
N GLN A 25 -15.42 -3.54 9.20
CA GLN A 25 -14.47 -2.52 9.67
C GLN A 25 -13.14 -3.16 10.10
N GLY A 26 -13.19 -4.29 10.83
CA GLY A 26 -12.00 -5.03 11.23
C GLY A 26 -11.18 -5.52 10.03
N LEU A 27 -11.84 -6.11 9.03
CA LEU A 27 -11.19 -6.56 7.80
C LEU A 27 -10.54 -5.40 7.04
N TRP A 28 -11.24 -4.27 6.87
CA TRP A 28 -10.70 -3.08 6.22
C TRP A 28 -9.49 -2.50 6.97
N GLN A 29 -9.55 -2.45 8.30
CA GLN A 29 -8.43 -1.98 9.11
C GLN A 29 -7.22 -2.91 9.03
N SER A 30 -7.45 -4.23 8.96
CA SER A 30 -6.38 -5.20 8.78
C SER A 30 -5.74 -5.03 7.41
N ALA A 31 -6.53 -5.00 6.34
CA ALA A 31 -6.04 -4.80 4.98
C ALA A 31 -5.25 -3.49 4.85
N LEU A 32 -5.77 -2.39 5.42
CA LEU A 32 -5.06 -1.11 5.41
C LEU A 32 -3.71 -1.19 6.13
N ARG A 33 -3.67 -1.84 7.30
CA ARG A 33 -2.45 -2.02 8.10
C ARG A 33 -1.41 -2.85 7.35
N ASP A 34 -1.85 -3.89 6.65
CA ASP A 34 -0.97 -4.78 5.88
C ASP A 34 -0.43 -4.11 4.60
N CYS A 35 -1.24 -3.25 3.97
CA CYS A 35 -0.85 -2.50 2.78
C CYS A 35 0.05 -1.29 3.10
N GLN A 36 -0.12 -0.64 4.25
CA GLN A 36 0.62 0.58 4.62
C GLN A 36 2.16 0.46 4.54
N PRO A 37 2.82 -0.61 5.02
CA PRO A 37 4.27 -0.76 4.86
C PRO A 37 4.70 -0.97 3.40
N LEU A 38 3.88 -1.64 2.59
CA LEU A 38 4.15 -1.83 1.15
C LEU A 38 4.03 -0.50 0.39
N LEU A 39 2.99 0.28 0.67
CA LEU A 39 2.81 1.62 0.10
C LEU A 39 3.95 2.55 0.51
N SER A 40 4.38 2.52 1.76
CA SER A 40 5.56 3.28 2.24
C SER A 40 6.83 2.87 1.49
N SER A 41 7.01 1.56 1.25
CA SER A 41 8.16 1.05 0.50
C SER A 41 8.16 1.53 -0.96
N LEU A 42 7.00 1.53 -1.62
CA LEU A 42 6.83 2.07 -2.98
C LEU A 42 7.08 3.58 -3.05
N SER A 43 6.57 4.35 -2.08
CA SER A 43 6.83 5.80 -2.00
C SER A 43 8.32 6.08 -1.91
N ASN A 44 9.03 5.39 -1.00
CA ASN A 44 10.47 5.54 -0.84
C ASN A 44 11.22 5.13 -2.12
N LEU A 45 10.79 4.06 -2.79
CA LEU A 45 11.40 3.63 -4.06
C LEU A 45 11.21 4.69 -5.17
N ALA A 46 10.04 5.32 -5.24
CA ALA A 46 9.78 6.40 -6.18
C ALA A 46 10.70 7.60 -5.93
N GLU A 47 10.92 7.99 -4.67
CA GLU A 47 11.87 9.03 -4.29
C GLU A 47 13.30 8.67 -4.72
N GLN A 48 13.72 7.42 -4.48
CA GLN A 48 15.06 6.95 -4.89
C GLN A 48 15.24 6.94 -6.41
N LEU A 49 14.22 6.54 -7.17
CA LEU A 49 14.22 6.58 -8.64
C LEU A 49 14.31 8.01 -9.16
N GLN A 50 13.58 8.94 -8.52
CA GLN A 50 13.64 10.36 -8.87
C GLN A 50 15.01 10.95 -8.57
N ALA A 51 15.58 10.66 -7.40
CA ALA A 51 16.91 11.12 -7.01
C ALA A 51 18.00 10.59 -7.97
N ALA A 52 17.92 9.30 -8.34
CA ALA A 52 18.83 8.70 -9.31
C ALA A 52 18.67 9.26 -10.73
N GLN A 53 17.48 9.72 -11.12
CA GLN A 53 17.28 10.38 -12.42
C GLN A 53 17.86 11.80 -12.43
N ASN A 54 17.71 12.53 -11.33
CA ASN A 54 18.17 13.91 -11.21
C ASN A 54 19.70 14.03 -11.02
N LEU A 55 20.35 12.95 -10.57
CA LEU A 55 21.80 12.93 -10.39
C LEU A 55 22.54 12.78 -11.72
N ARG A 56 23.51 13.67 -11.94
CA ARG A 56 24.54 13.54 -12.98
C ARG A 56 25.70 12.72 -12.40
N PHE A 57 25.70 11.42 -12.67
CA PHE A 57 26.68 10.49 -12.08
C PHE A 57 28.12 10.84 -12.49
N GLU A 58 28.29 11.40 -13.70
CA GLU A 58 29.55 11.92 -14.23
C GLU A 58 30.17 13.05 -13.39
N ASP A 59 29.31 13.83 -12.71
CA ASP A 59 29.70 14.97 -11.88
C ASP A 59 30.15 14.53 -10.48
N VAL A 60 29.97 13.24 -10.11
CA VAL A 60 30.39 12.69 -8.82
C VAL A 60 31.66 11.86 -8.98
N PRO A 61 32.85 12.36 -8.56
CA PRO A 61 34.13 11.69 -8.82
C PRO A 61 34.21 10.25 -8.31
N ALA A 62 33.62 9.98 -7.13
CA ALA A 62 33.61 8.64 -6.53
C ALA A 62 32.79 7.62 -7.34
N LEU A 63 31.82 8.06 -8.14
CA LEU A 63 30.94 7.18 -8.92
C LEU A 63 31.51 6.84 -10.30
N ARG A 64 32.54 7.56 -10.77
CA ARG A 64 33.16 7.34 -12.09
C ARG A 64 33.79 5.95 -12.24
N ALA A 65 34.22 5.33 -11.14
CA ALA A 65 34.71 3.95 -11.14
C ALA A 65 33.61 2.91 -11.47
N PHE A 66 32.34 3.34 -11.53
CA PHE A 66 31.18 2.48 -11.73
C PHE A 66 30.33 2.97 -12.92
N PRO A 67 30.79 2.78 -14.17
CA PRO A 67 30.14 3.34 -15.36
C PRO A 67 28.70 2.83 -15.55
N ASP A 68 28.42 1.59 -15.14
CA ASP A 68 27.09 0.97 -15.26
C ASP A 68 26.20 1.21 -14.03
N LEU A 69 26.64 2.00 -13.04
CA LEU A 69 25.94 2.13 -11.76
C LEU A 69 24.50 2.62 -11.95
N LYS A 70 24.29 3.63 -12.79
CA LYS A 70 22.97 4.21 -13.06
C LYS A 70 21.99 3.15 -13.60
N GLU A 71 22.43 2.40 -14.60
CA GLU A 71 21.60 1.36 -15.23
C GLU A 71 21.35 0.19 -14.28
N ARG A 72 22.38 -0.28 -13.57
CA ARG A 72 22.24 -1.37 -12.60
C ARG A 72 21.35 -0.99 -11.42
N LEU A 73 21.48 0.23 -10.93
CA LEU A 73 20.63 0.77 -9.86
C LEU A 73 19.18 0.83 -10.33
N ARG A 74 18.92 1.38 -11.53
CA ARG A 74 17.58 1.43 -12.11
C ARG A 74 16.95 0.05 -12.22
N ARG A 75 17.67 -0.94 -12.77
CA ARG A 75 17.16 -2.32 -12.88
C ARG A 75 16.84 -2.91 -11.51
N LYS A 76 17.72 -2.75 -10.53
CA LYS A 76 17.49 -3.24 -9.16
C LYS A 76 16.27 -2.58 -8.52
N GLN A 77 16.09 -1.28 -8.72
CA GLN A 77 14.96 -0.53 -8.21
C GLN A 77 13.65 -0.98 -8.87
N LEU A 78 13.62 -1.17 -10.19
CA LEU A 78 12.43 -1.69 -10.89
C LEU A 78 12.03 -3.08 -10.39
N VAL A 79 12.99 -4.01 -10.29
CA VAL A 79 12.73 -5.35 -9.74
C VAL A 79 12.22 -5.30 -8.30
N ALA A 80 12.78 -4.41 -7.47
CA ALA A 80 12.28 -4.22 -6.11
C ALA A 80 10.84 -3.67 -6.10
N GLY A 81 10.51 -2.78 -7.04
CA GLY A 81 9.17 -2.26 -7.24
C GLY A 81 8.18 -3.35 -7.62
N ASP A 82 8.53 -4.18 -8.61
CA ASP A 82 7.71 -5.31 -9.07
C ASP A 82 7.41 -6.27 -7.90
N ILE A 83 8.43 -6.63 -7.11
CA ILE A 83 8.26 -7.49 -5.93
C ILE A 83 7.29 -6.89 -4.90
N VAL A 84 7.32 -5.57 -4.69
CA VAL A 84 6.42 -4.92 -3.73
C VAL A 84 5.00 -4.81 -4.30
N LEU A 85 4.85 -4.57 -5.60
CA LEU A 85 3.55 -4.56 -6.28
C LEU A 85 2.90 -5.94 -6.29
N ASP A 86 3.65 -7.00 -6.54
CA ASP A 86 3.17 -8.39 -6.46
C ASP A 86 2.64 -8.68 -5.05
N LYS A 87 3.42 -8.34 -4.01
CA LYS A 87 3.00 -8.49 -2.61
C LYS A 87 1.77 -7.67 -2.25
N LEU A 88 1.56 -6.53 -2.90
CA LEU A 88 0.39 -5.68 -2.68
C LEU A 88 -0.85 -6.28 -3.36
N GLY A 89 -0.70 -6.90 -4.54
CA GLY A 89 -1.78 -7.61 -5.23
C GLY A 89 -2.25 -8.90 -4.52
N GLU A 90 -1.42 -9.43 -3.62
CA GLU A 90 -1.76 -10.56 -2.75
C GLU A 90 -2.54 -10.17 -1.47
N ARG A 91 -2.72 -8.87 -1.21
CA ARG A 91 -3.47 -8.35 -0.04
C ARG A 91 -4.89 -7.95 -0.41
#